data_AF-A0A951P347-F1
#
_entry.id   AF-A0A951P347-F1
#
_cell.length_a   1.000
_cell.length_b   1.000
_cell.length_c   1.000
_cell.angle_alpha   90.00
_cell.angle_beta   90.00
_cell.angle_gamma   90.00
#
_symmetry.space_group_name_H-M   'P 1'
#
loop_
_entity.id
_entity.type
_entity.pdbx_description
1 polymer ?
#
loop_
_entity_poly.entity_id
_entity_poly.type
_entity_poly.pdbx_seq_one_letter_code
_entity_poly.pdbx_strand_id
1 'polypeptide(L)'
;MLKAVFGHSDDPDSQSAIAEVITQCKTALDGFMPQAGLLFAAIDFDHALMLQAINQAFPNLELIGCPAMQRCQMNCDFSKIRLY
;
A
#
# COMPACT_ATOMS: atom_id res chain seq x y z
N MET A 1 2.00 -14.69 16.23
CA MET A 1 3.10 -14.86 15.26
C MET A 1 2.95 -13.75 14.23
N LEU A 2 4.03 -13.05 13.88
CA LEU A 2 3.99 -12.00 12.86
C LEU A 2 4.14 -12.64 11.48
N LYS A 3 3.21 -12.37 10.56
CA LYS A 3 3.30 -12.75 9.14
C LYS A 3 3.42 -11.48 8.31
N ALA A 4 4.47 -11.38 7.50
CA ALA A 4 4.67 -10.28 6.58
C ALA A 4 4.63 -10.83 5.15
N VAL A 5 4.00 -10.08 4.25
CA VAL A 5 3.93 -10.38 2.82
C VAL A 5 4.37 -9.14 2.05
N PHE A 6 4.85 -9.35 0.83
CA PHE A 6 5.33 -8.28 -0.03
C PHE A 6 4.72 -8.44 -1.41
N GLY A 7 4.26 -7.33 -1.97
CA GLY A 7 3.83 -7.23 -3.36
C GLY A 7 4.55 -6.07 -4.02
N HIS A 8 4.90 -6.23 -5.29
CA HIS A 8 5.61 -5.23 -6.07
C HIS A 8 5.12 -5.28 -7.53
N SER A 9 5.18 -4.14 -8.21
CA SER A 9 4.91 -4.01 -9.63
C SER A 9 5.86 -2.99 -10.25
N ASP A 10 6.26 -3.26 -11.48
CA ASP A 10 7.03 -2.36 -12.36
C ASP A 10 6.14 -1.71 -13.43
N ASP A 11 4.81 -1.91 -13.36
CA ASP A 11 3.88 -1.33 -14.32
C ASP A 11 3.75 0.19 -14.12
N PRO A 12 3.92 1.02 -15.18
CA PRO A 12 3.78 2.47 -15.07
C PRO A 12 2.33 2.92 -14.90
N ASP A 13 1.34 2.10 -15.24
CA ASP A 13 -0.07 2.40 -15.03
C ASP A 13 -0.49 2.12 -13.58
N SER A 14 -1.06 3.12 -12.92
CA SER A 14 -1.41 3.02 -11.50
C SER A 14 -2.43 1.93 -11.21
N GLN A 15 -3.39 1.73 -12.10
CA GLN A 15 -4.45 0.74 -11.94
C GLN A 15 -3.89 -0.68 -12.08
N SER A 16 -3.07 -0.91 -13.10
CA SER A 16 -2.44 -2.20 -13.37
C SER A 16 -1.47 -2.57 -12.25
N ALA A 17 -0.63 -1.61 -11.84
CA ALA A 17 0.34 -1.81 -10.76
C ALA A 17 -0.31 -2.20 -9.43
N ILE A 18 -1.34 -1.48 -8.99
CA ILE A 18 -1.97 -1.77 -7.70
C ILE A 18 -2.75 -3.09 -7.73
N ALA A 19 -3.37 -3.44 -8.86
CA ALA A 19 -4.07 -4.70 -9.02
C ALA A 19 -3.11 -5.90 -8.89
N GLU A 20 -1.92 -5.77 -9.48
CA GLU A 20 -0.87 -6.78 -9.38
C GLU A 20 -0.39 -6.96 -7.94
N VAL A 21 -0.02 -5.86 -7.28
CA VAL A 21 0.44 -5.86 -5.88
C VAL A 21 -0.61 -6.47 -4.94
N ILE A 22 -1.88 -6.09 -5.08
CA ILE A 22 -2.97 -6.65 -4.27
C ILE A 22 -3.11 -8.15 -4.49
N THR A 23 -3.02 -8.61 -5.73
CA THR A 23 -3.15 -10.03 -6.07
C THR A 23 -2.04 -10.85 -5.43
N GLN A 24 -0.79 -10.38 -5.55
CA GLN A 24 0.37 -11.02 -4.90
C GLN A 24 0.18 -11.09 -3.38
N CYS A 25 -0.18 -9.98 -2.74
CA CYS A 25 -0.41 -9.91 -1.30
C CYS A 25 -1.54 -10.85 -0.85
N LYS A 26 -2.68 -10.89 -1.56
CA LYS A 26 -3.80 -11.79 -1.24
C LYS A 26 -3.40 -13.26 -1.31
N THR A 27 -2.68 -13.65 -2.36
CA THR A 27 -2.19 -15.03 -2.51
C THR A 27 -1.22 -15.39 -1.39
N ALA A 28 -0.26 -14.51 -1.06
CA ALA A 28 0.71 -14.76 0.00
C ALA A 28 0.08 -14.76 1.40
N LEU A 29 -0.95 -13.95 1.61
CA LEU A 29 -1.69 -13.89 2.86
C LEU A 29 -2.46 -15.19 3.12
N ASP A 30 -2.90 -15.90 2.08
CA ASP A 30 -3.55 -17.22 2.19
C ASP A 30 -4.76 -17.19 3.15
N GLY A 31 -5.66 -16.22 2.92
CA GLY A 31 -6.87 -16.03 3.73
C GLY A 31 -6.68 -15.28 5.05
N PHE A 32 -5.45 -14.99 5.48
CA PHE A 32 -5.20 -14.15 6.64
C PHE A 32 -5.46 -12.66 6.32
N MET A 33 -6.10 -11.95 7.26
CA MET A 33 -6.34 -10.52 7.13
C MET A 33 -5.17 -9.71 7.70
N PRO A 34 -4.53 -8.82 6.92
CA PRO A 34 -3.47 -7.96 7.40
C PRO A 34 -4.04 -6.86 8.29
N GLN A 35 -3.32 -6.51 9.36
CA GLN A 35 -3.73 -5.46 10.29
C GLN A 35 -3.06 -4.10 9.99
N ALA A 36 -1.88 -4.13 9.37
CA ALA A 36 -1.13 -2.95 8.98
C ALA A 36 -0.44 -3.16 7.62
N GLY A 37 -0.23 -2.06 6.89
CA GLY A 37 0.43 -2.06 5.59
C GLY A 37 1.39 -0.89 5.42
N LEU A 38 2.41 -1.11 4.58
CA LEU A 38 3.36 -0.07 4.14
C LEU A 38 3.25 0.08 2.62
N LEU A 39 3.00 1.31 2.15
CA LEU A 39 2.93 1.63 0.73
C LEU A 39 4.10 2.56 0.33
N PHE A 40 4.86 2.11 -0.66
CA PHE A 40 5.83 2.93 -1.38
C PHE A 40 5.36 3.05 -2.82
N ALA A 41 5.12 4.27 -3.28
CA ALA A 41 4.72 4.57 -4.65
C ALA A 41 5.50 5.78 -5.16
N ALA A 42 5.76 5.80 -6.47
CA ALA A 42 6.34 6.97 -7.12
C ALA A 42 5.31 8.12 -7.18
N ILE A 43 5.81 9.36 -7.28
CA ILE A 43 4.99 10.59 -7.17
C ILE A 43 3.93 10.75 -8.24
N ASP A 44 4.15 10.15 -9.40
CA ASP A 44 3.36 10.22 -10.61
C ASP A 44 2.20 9.22 -10.64
N PHE A 45 2.11 8.32 -9.65
CA PHE A 45 0.97 7.44 -9.48
C PHE A 45 -0.27 8.18 -8.98
N ASP A 46 -1.45 7.71 -9.40
CA ASP A 46 -2.71 8.13 -8.80
C ASP A 46 -2.88 7.51 -7.41
N HIS A 47 -2.38 8.23 -6.40
CA HIS A 47 -2.42 7.80 -5.01
C HIS A 47 -3.85 7.62 -4.49
N ALA A 48 -4.83 8.38 -4.99
CA ALA A 48 -6.22 8.24 -4.57
C ALA A 48 -6.81 6.91 -5.06
N LEU A 49 -6.56 6.57 -6.33
CA LEU A 49 -6.93 5.28 -6.92
C LEU A 49 -6.27 4.13 -6.16
N MET A 50 -4.97 4.23 -5.88
CA MET A 50 -4.24 3.18 -5.16
C MET A 50 -4.80 2.97 -3.75
N LEU A 51 -5.02 4.04 -2.98
CA LEU A 51 -5.59 3.97 -1.63
C LEU A 51 -7.01 3.38 -1.65
N GLN A 52 -7.84 3.75 -2.62
CA GLN A 52 -9.17 3.20 -2.78
C GLN A 52 -9.11 1.69 -3.05
N ALA A 53 -8.25 1.25 -3.97
CA ALA A 53 -8.08 -0.17 -4.28
C ALA A 53 -7.58 -0.97 -3.07
N ILE A 54 -6.62 -0.43 -2.31
CA ILE A 54 -6.12 -1.06 -1.08
C ILE A 54 -7.24 -1.19 -0.04
N ASN A 55 -8.00 -0.12 0.20
CA ASN A 55 -9.07 -0.15 1.20
C ASN A 55 -10.21 -1.11 0.81
N GLN A 56 -10.50 -1.25 -0.49
CA GLN A 56 -11.44 -2.25 -1.00
C GLN A 56 -10.91 -3.69 -0.84
N ALA A 57 -9.61 -3.89 -1.04
CA ALA A 57 -9.00 -5.21 -0.96
C ALA A 57 -8.73 -5.68 0.48
N PHE A 58 -8.39 -4.76 1.38
CA PHE A 58 -8.04 -5.00 2.77
C PHE A 58 -8.79 -4.01 3.68
N PRO A 59 -10.08 -4.26 3.97
CA PRO A 59 -10.87 -3.37 4.81
C PRO A 59 -10.26 -3.26 6.21
N ASN A 60 -10.23 -2.04 6.76
CA ASN A 60 -9.67 -1.73 8.09
C ASN A 60 -8.15 -1.87 8.23
N LEU A 61 -7.41 -1.98 7.12
CA LEU A 61 -5.95 -1.98 7.13
C LEU A 61 -5.43 -0.63 7.65
N GLU A 62 -4.61 -0.65 8.71
CA GLU A 62 -3.86 0.54 9.09
C GLU A 62 -2.72 0.77 8.09
N LEU A 63 -2.92 1.69 7.15
CA LEU A 63 -1.96 1.96 6.09
C LEU A 63 -1.07 3.15 6.43
N ILE A 64 0.23 2.92 6.27
CA ILE A 64 1.26 3.95 6.32
C ILE A 64 1.86 4.07 4.92
N GLY A 65 1.97 5.29 4.39
CA GLY A 65 2.56 5.53 3.07
C GLY A 65 3.49 6.75 3.07
N CYS A 66 4.42 6.76 2.12
CA CYS A 66 5.24 7.93 1.81
C CYS A 66 5.09 8.25 0.32
N PRO A 67 4.51 9.40 -0.08
CA PRO A 67 4.68 9.88 -1.45
C PRO A 67 6.16 10.19 -1.62
N ALA A 68 6.82 9.57 -2.60
CA ALA A 68 8.25 9.75 -2.81
C ALA A 68 8.59 11.24 -3.05
N MET A 69 9.84 11.65 -2.82
CA MET A 69 10.42 12.93 -3.29
C MET A 69 9.63 14.22 -2.96
N GLN A 70 9.59 14.68 -1.70
CA GLN A 70 10.32 15.92 -1.35
C GLN A 70 10.53 16.12 0.16
N ARG A 71 10.31 15.10 0.99
CA ARG A 71 10.46 15.26 2.46
C ARG A 71 10.99 14.02 3.18
N CYS A 72 11.85 13.24 2.52
CA CYS A 72 12.69 12.25 3.21
C CYS A 72 13.92 12.94 3.84
N GLN A 73 13.69 13.86 4.77
CA GLN A 73 14.69 14.21 5.77
C GLN A 73 14.31 13.49 7.05
N MET A 74 14.95 12.34 7.33
CA MET A 74 15.24 11.72 8.64
C MET A 74 14.27 11.86 9.83
N ASN A 75 13.00 12.18 9.60
CA ASN A 75 11.90 12.15 10.55
C ASN A 75 10.71 11.57 9.80
N CYS A 76 10.60 10.24 9.84
CA CYS A 76 9.40 9.55 9.37
C CYS A 76 8.25 9.89 10.33
N ASP A 77 7.57 11.02 10.10
CA ASP A 77 6.24 11.24 10.66
C ASP A 77 5.31 10.25 9.97
N PHE A 78 5.16 9.08 10.59
CA PHE A 78 4.21 8.05 10.21
C PHE A 78 2.79 8.61 10.33
N SER A 79 2.32 9.23 9.25
CA SER A 79 0.94 9.70 9.18
C SER A 79 0.05 8.47 9.01
N LYS A 80 -0.58 8.07 10.11
CA LYS A 80 -1.58 7.01 10.15
C LYS A 80 -2.74 7.45 9.24
N ILE A 81 -2.85 6.89 8.03
CA ILE A 81 -3.93 7.25 7.12
C ILE A 81 -5.20 6.53 7.61
N ARG A 82 -5.92 7.19 8.52
CA ARG A 82 -7.25 6.75 8.95
C ARG A 82 -8.26 7.47 8.05
N LEU A 83 -8.73 6.77 7.02
CA LEU A 83 -9.84 7.24 6.20
C LEU A 83 -11.09 7.26 7.09
N TYR A 84 -11.59 8.45 7.40
CA TYR A 84 -12.90 8.70 8.01
C TYR A 84 -13.89 9.09 6.91
#